data_AF-A0A3B1DE17-F1
#
_entry.id   AF-A0A3B1DE17-F1
#
_cell.length_a   1.000
_cell.length_b   1.000
_cell.length_c   1.000
_cell.angle_alpha   90.00
_cell.angle_beta   90.00
_cell.angle_gamma   90.00
#
_symmetry.space_group_name_H-M   'P 1'
#
loop_
_entity.id
_entity.type
_entity.pdbx_description
1 polymer ?
#
loop_
_entity_poly.entity_id
_entity_poly.type
_entity_poly.pdbx_seq_one_letter_code
_entity_poly.pdbx_strand_id
1 'polypeptide(L)'
;MVIGVVQFELLLPQALSLKDKRRVVQSVKDRLHREHLVAVAEVGEQEMLNVAVLGVAAVSADGNAVGKTLDAIDAKLRGLRDAEVGKTSRRVIQERTMKPSVSMSGNEEAILRREMLSLMEEGDE
;
A
#
# COMPACT_ATOMS: atom_id res chain seq x y z
N MET A 1 6.65 -10.37 -6.35
CA MET A 1 6.09 -9.24 -5.57
C MET A 1 5.26 -8.37 -6.51
N VAL A 2 4.13 -7.84 -6.05
CA VAL A 2 3.30 -6.91 -6.83
C VAL A 2 3.21 -5.58 -6.09
N ILE A 3 3.42 -4.48 -6.80
CA ILE A 3 3.28 -3.12 -6.29
C ILE A 3 2.16 -2.43 -7.04
N GLY A 4 1.16 -1.93 -6.31
CA GLY A 4 0.13 -1.05 -6.83
C GLY A 4 0.47 0.40 -6.51
N VAL A 5 0.35 1.27 -7.49
CA VAL A 5 0.56 2.72 -7.34
C VAL A 5 -0.68 3.45 -7.83
N VAL A 6 -1.18 4.38 -7.03
CA VAL A 6 -2.23 5.33 -7.41
C VAL A 6 -1.72 6.73 -7.14
N GLN A 7 -1.85 7.61 -8.12
CA GLN A 7 -1.59 9.04 -7.96
C GLN A 7 -2.85 9.80 -8.32
N PHE A 8 -3.23 10.75 -7.47
CA PHE A 8 -4.46 11.51 -7.66
C PHE A 8 -4.32 12.95 -7.20
N GLU A 9 -5.12 13.83 -7.80
CA GLU A 9 -5.35 15.19 -7.35
C GLU A 9 -6.44 15.19 -6.28
N LEU A 10 -6.22 15.97 -5.23
CA LEU A 10 -7.20 16.30 -4.22
C LEU A 10 -7.54 17.78 -4.32
N LEU A 11 -8.75 18.09 -4.75
CA LEU A 11 -9.25 19.44 -4.93
C LEU A 11 -9.87 19.93 -3.62
N LEU A 12 -9.46 21.12 -3.20
CA LEU A 12 -9.74 21.69 -1.88
C LEU A 12 -10.38 23.08 -2.03
N PRO A 13 -11.62 23.18 -2.55
CA PRO A 13 -12.24 24.46 -2.87
C PRO A 13 -12.46 25.37 -1.65
N GLN A 14 -12.50 24.79 -0.45
CA GLN A 14 -12.73 25.49 0.82
C GLN A 14 -11.44 25.88 1.56
N ALA A 15 -10.26 25.54 1.03
CA ALA A 15 -8.99 25.86 1.69
C ALA A 15 -8.64 27.35 1.50
N LEU A 16 -8.55 28.08 2.62
CA LEU A 16 -8.21 29.52 2.63
C LEU A 16 -6.76 29.78 3.04
N SER A 17 -6.02 28.74 3.43
CA SER A 17 -4.62 28.83 3.84
C SER A 17 -3.88 27.50 3.65
N LEU A 18 -2.55 27.53 3.62
CA LEU A 18 -1.73 26.30 3.55
C LEU A 18 -1.96 25.40 4.76
N LYS A 19 -2.32 25.97 5.91
CA LYS A 19 -2.64 25.20 7.11
C LYS A 19 -3.94 24.41 6.93
N ASP A 20 -4.96 25.01 6.32
CA ASP A 20 -6.23 24.34 6.05
C ASP A 20 -6.03 23.16 5.10
N LYS A 21 -5.29 23.40 4.00
CA LYS A 21 -4.86 22.34 3.09
C LYS A 21 -4.14 21.21 3.83
N ARG A 22 -3.09 21.52 4.59
CA ARG A 22 -2.30 20.53 5.33
C ARG A 22 -3.17 19.69 6.27
N ARG A 23 -4.17 20.31 6.92
CA ARG A 23 -5.12 19.60 7.78
C ARG A 23 -5.93 18.56 7.00
N VAL A 24 -6.50 18.93 5.84
CA VAL A 24 -7.31 18.01 5.03
C VAL A 24 -6.43 16.91 4.43
N VAL A 25 -5.30 17.27 3.83
CA VAL A 25 -4.33 16.32 3.25
C VAL A 25 -3.86 15.32 4.31
N GLN A 26 -3.52 15.77 5.52
CA GLN A 26 -3.10 14.87 6.60
C GLN A 26 -4.23 13.93 7.03
N SER A 27 -5.47 14.42 7.12
CA SER A 27 -6.63 13.56 7.44
C SER A 27 -6.85 12.47 6.40
N VAL A 28 -6.73 12.80 5.10
CA VAL A 28 -6.84 11.82 4.02
C VAL A 28 -5.71 10.81 4.08
N LYS A 29 -4.45 11.27 4.23
CA LYS A 29 -3.28 10.39 4.37
C LYS A 29 -3.43 9.41 5.53
N ASP A 30 -3.75 9.91 6.72
CA ASP A 30 -3.88 9.08 7.92
C ASP A 30 -4.98 8.03 7.74
N ARG A 31 -6.10 8.40 7.12
CA ARG A 31 -7.21 7.50 6.86
C ARG A 31 -6.83 6.39 5.87
N LEU A 32 -6.24 6.76 4.74
CA LEU A 32 -5.81 5.80 3.72
C LEU A 32 -4.76 4.84 4.28
N HIS A 33 -3.78 5.36 5.02
CA HIS A 33 -2.74 4.55 5.66
C HIS A 33 -3.32 3.55 6.65
N ARG A 34 -4.18 4.00 7.57
CA ARG A 34 -4.73 3.15 8.64
C ARG A 34 -5.72 2.10 8.13
N GLU A 35 -6.57 2.46 7.17
CA GLU A 35 -7.62 1.56 6.69
C GLU A 35 -7.13 0.55 5.65
N HIS A 36 -6.08 0.88 4.89
CA HIS A 36 -5.62 0.06 3.76
C HIS A 36 -4.18 -0.45 3.90
N LEU A 37 -3.46 -0.07 4.97
CA LEU A 37 -2.06 -0.44 5.22
C LEU A 37 -1.13 -0.05 4.06
N VAL A 38 -1.38 1.11 3.44
CA VAL A 38 -0.61 1.62 2.29
C VAL A 38 0.32 2.76 2.68
N ALA A 39 1.43 2.91 1.95
CA ALA A 39 2.23 4.13 2.03
C ALA A 39 1.54 5.26 1.26
N VAL A 40 1.52 6.47 1.81
CA VAL A 40 0.88 7.63 1.18
C VAL A 40 1.62 8.93 1.48
N ALA A 41 1.80 9.77 0.47
CA ALA A 41 2.48 11.05 0.57
C ALA A 41 1.87 12.11 -0.34
N GLU A 42 2.02 13.39 0.04
CA GLU A 42 1.83 14.50 -0.90
C GLU A 42 3.11 14.67 -1.71
N VAL A 43 2.99 14.58 -3.03
CA VAL A 43 4.13 14.47 -3.96
C VAL A 43 4.16 15.61 -4.99
N GLY A 44 3.21 16.54 -4.96
CA GLY A 44 3.18 17.70 -5.85
C GLY A 44 2.17 18.77 -5.42
N GLU A 45 2.31 19.96 -6.00
CA GLU A 45 1.47 21.14 -5.76
C GLU A 45 1.44 21.64 -4.30
N GLN A 46 2.50 21.42 -3.52
CA GLN A 46 2.55 21.70 -2.07
C GLN A 46 2.23 23.15 -1.71
N GLU A 47 2.63 24.11 -2.55
CA GLU A 47 2.41 25.56 -2.34
C GLU A 47 1.06 26.06 -2.87
N MET A 48 0.30 25.24 -3.59
CA MET A 48 -1.05 25.59 -4.03
C MET A 48 -2.07 25.28 -2.94
N LEU A 49 -2.98 26.22 -2.65
CA LEU A 49 -3.97 26.07 -1.57
C LEU A 49 -5.09 25.09 -1.92
N ASN A 50 -5.58 25.17 -3.16
CA ASN A 50 -6.80 24.52 -3.62
C ASN A 50 -6.57 23.15 -4.28
N VAL A 51 -5.33 22.69 -4.37
CA VAL A 51 -4.97 21.39 -4.95
C VAL A 51 -3.79 20.77 -4.21
N ALA A 52 -3.84 19.45 -4.05
CA ALA A 52 -2.72 18.63 -3.62
C ALA A 52 -2.57 17.43 -4.57
N VAL A 53 -1.35 17.03 -4.91
CA VAL A 53 -1.12 15.76 -5.62
C VAL A 53 -0.63 14.73 -4.62
N LEU A 54 -1.39 13.65 -4.44
CA LEU A 54 -1.02 12.54 -3.56
C LEU A 54 -0.60 11.31 -4.34
N GLY A 55 0.38 10.59 -3.81
CA GLY A 55 0.80 9.27 -4.27
C GLY A 55 0.55 8.23 -3.18
N VAL A 56 0.06 7.06 -3.59
CA VAL A 56 -0.20 5.88 -2.75
C VAL A 56 0.54 4.69 -3.32
N ALA A 57 1.17 3.89 -2.46
CA ALA A 57 1.79 2.63 -2.81
C ALA A 57 1.31 1.48 -1.91
N ALA A 58 0.86 0.40 -2.53
CA ALA A 58 0.50 -0.87 -1.89
C ALA A 58 1.43 -1.97 -2.38
N VAL A 59 1.90 -2.85 -1.49
CA VAL A 59 2.79 -3.96 -1.84
C VAL A 59 2.22 -5.26 -1.30
N SER A 60 2.19 -6.32 -2.12
CA SER A 60 1.80 -7.65 -1.68
C SER A 60 2.53 -8.74 -2.48
N ALA A 61 2.48 -9.98 -1.99
CA ALA A 61 2.89 -11.15 -2.74
C ALA A 61 1.86 -11.53 -3.83
N ASP A 62 0.58 -11.16 -3.64
CA ASP A 62 -0.53 -11.48 -4.54
C ASP A 62 -1.09 -10.24 -5.26
N GLY A 63 -1.21 -10.32 -6.58
CA GLY A 63 -1.77 -9.27 -7.41
C GLY A 63 -3.26 -9.02 -7.18
N ASN A 64 -4.04 -10.04 -6.80
CA ASN A 64 -5.46 -9.87 -6.47
C ASN A 64 -5.64 -9.07 -5.19
N ALA A 65 -4.80 -9.32 -4.17
CA ALA A 65 -4.77 -8.51 -2.96
C ALA A 65 -4.46 -7.04 -3.27
N VAL A 66 -3.45 -6.76 -4.11
CA VAL A 66 -3.17 -5.38 -4.56
C VAL A 66 -4.39 -4.79 -5.29
N GLY A 67 -4.98 -5.53 -6.23
CA GLY A 67 -6.14 -5.07 -6.98
C GLY A 67 -7.30 -4.64 -6.08
N LYS A 68 -7.69 -5.49 -5.13
CA LYS A 68 -8.73 -5.20 -4.13
C LYS A 68 -8.41 -3.98 -3.28
N THR A 69 -7.16 -3.84 -2.84
CA THR A 69 -6.73 -2.66 -2.06
C THR A 69 -6.86 -1.38 -2.87
N LEU A 70 -6.43 -1.38 -4.14
CA LEU A 70 -6.56 -0.21 -5.01
C LEU A 70 -8.02 0.14 -5.30
N ASP A 71 -8.88 -0.84 -5.54
CA ASP A 71 -10.31 -0.61 -5.76
C ASP A 71 -11.00 -0.03 -4.51
N ALA A 72 -10.61 -0.51 -3.31
CA ALA A 72 -11.09 0.02 -2.04
C ALA A 72 -10.65 1.48 -1.83
N ILE A 73 -9.42 1.82 -2.20
CA ILE A 73 -8.92 3.20 -2.15
C ILE A 73 -9.71 4.08 -3.11
N ASP A 74 -9.93 3.66 -4.36
CA ASP A 74 -10.72 4.42 -5.34
C ASP A 74 -12.15 4.68 -4.83
N ALA A 75 -12.79 3.67 -4.23
CA ALA A 75 -14.11 3.82 -3.61
C ALA A 75 -14.07 4.81 -2.44
N LYS A 76 -13.02 4.76 -1.60
CA LYS A 76 -12.85 5.66 -0.45
C LYS A 76 -12.67 7.10 -0.90
N LEU A 77 -11.85 7.33 -1.92
CA LEU A 77 -11.59 8.65 -2.50
C LEU A 77 -12.87 9.30 -3.01
N ARG A 78 -13.73 8.54 -3.69
CA ARG A 78 -15.05 9.02 -4.16
C ARG A 78 -16.02 9.40 -3.03
N GLY A 79 -15.80 8.88 -1.82
CA GLY A 79 -16.63 9.14 -0.64
C GLY A 79 -16.13 10.27 0.27
N LEU A 80 -15.09 11.01 -0.13
CA LEU A 80 -14.58 12.13 0.65
C LEU A 80 -15.60 13.27 0.71
N ARG A 81 -15.70 13.93 1.88
CA ARG A 81 -16.63 15.04 2.13
C ARG A 81 -15.94 16.40 2.13
N ASP A 82 -14.71 16.43 2.61
CA ASP A 82 -13.95 17.67 2.84
C ASP A 82 -13.07 18.06 1.64
N ALA A 83 -13.12 17.26 0.57
CA ALA A 83 -12.35 17.44 -0.65
C ALA A 83 -12.95 16.64 -1.80
N GLU A 84 -12.65 17.03 -3.03
CA GLU A 84 -13.05 16.33 -4.25
C GLU A 84 -11.83 15.68 -4.91
N VAL A 85 -12.04 14.58 -5.63
CA VAL A 85 -10.98 13.87 -6.35
C VAL A 85 -10.92 14.41 -7.77
N GLY A 86 -9.75 14.90 -8.17
CA GLY A 86 -9.48 15.36 -9.52
C GLY A 86 -8.99 14.22 -10.42
N LYS A 87 -7.93 14.47 -11.20
CA LYS A 87 -7.33 13.43 -12.04
C LYS A 87 -6.76 12.31 -11.19
N THR A 88 -6.90 11.08 -11.67
CA THR A 88 -6.35 9.88 -11.04
C THR A 88 -5.66 9.01 -12.08
N SER A 89 -4.51 8.44 -11.70
CA SER A 89 -3.82 7.43 -12.48
C SER A 89 -3.48 6.23 -11.61
N ARG A 90 -3.50 5.04 -12.22
CA ARG A 90 -3.22 3.77 -11.56
C ARG A 90 -2.18 3.01 -12.36
N ARG A 91 -1.22 2.39 -11.67
CA ARG A 91 -0.21 1.52 -12.24
C ARG A 91 -0.03 0.29 -11.36
N VAL A 92 0.21 -0.86 -11.97
CA VAL A 92 0.60 -2.09 -11.27
C VAL A 92 1.94 -2.53 -11.83
N ILE A 93 2.88 -2.80 -10.94
CA ILE A 93 4.23 -3.24 -11.24
C ILE A 93 4.36 -4.67 -10.70
N GLN A 94 4.70 -5.61 -11.57
CA GLN A 94 5.03 -6.97 -11.19
C GLN A 94 6.55 -7.09 -11.13
N GLU A 95 7.08 -7.29 -9.93
CA GLU A 95 8.51 -7.49 -9.71
C GLU A 95 8.80 -8.97 -9.44
N ARG A 96 9.87 -9.49 -10.04
CA ARG A 96 10.30 -10.87 -9.81
C ARG A 96 10.78 -10.99 -8.37
N THR A 97 10.23 -11.97 -7.64
CA THR A 97 10.65 -12.23 -6.27
C THR A 97 12.13 -12.63 -6.26
N MET A 98 12.90 -12.04 -5.35
CA MET A 98 14.30 -12.42 -5.16
C MET A 98 14.38 -13.90 -4.75
N LYS A 99 15.28 -14.66 -5.37
CA LYS A 99 15.64 -15.97 -4.83
C LYS A 99 16.43 -15.74 -3.53
N PRO A 100 16.19 -16.51 -2.46
CA PRO A 100 17.02 -16.45 -1.26
C PRO A 100 18.49 -16.60 -1.65
N SER A 101 19.36 -15.77 -1.09
CA SER A 101 20.82 -15.86 -1.28
C SER A 101 21.42 -17.09 -0.62
N VAL A 102 20.71 -17.67 0.35
CA VAL A 102 21.05 -18.94 1.00
C VAL A 102 20.19 -20.02 0.37
N SER A 103 20.77 -20.80 -0.54
CA SER A 103 20.35 -22.19 -0.67
C SER A 103 20.87 -22.90 0.57
N MET A 104 20.00 -23.38 1.45
CA MET A 104 20.40 -24.49 2.32
C MET A 104 20.96 -25.57 1.40
N SER A 105 22.11 -26.12 1.73
CA SER A 105 22.59 -27.29 0.99
C SER A 105 21.49 -28.36 1.06
N GLY A 106 21.32 -29.16 0.02
CA GLY A 106 20.26 -30.20 0.00
C GLY A 106 20.31 -31.12 1.23
N ASN A 107 21.48 -31.24 1.87
CA ASN A 107 21.66 -31.95 3.13
C ASN A 107 21.02 -31.25 4.33
N GLU A 108 21.16 -29.92 4.46
CA GLU A 108 20.56 -29.18 5.56
C GLU A 108 19.03 -29.16 5.47
N GLU A 109 18.46 -29.06 4.26
CA GLU A 109 17.00 -29.14 4.07
C GLU A 109 16.46 -30.55 4.42
N ALA A 110 17.23 -31.59 4.10
CA ALA A 110 16.89 -32.97 4.44
C ALA A 110 17.00 -33.25 5.95
N ILE A 111 18.01 -32.70 6.62
CA ILE A 111 18.18 -32.81 8.08
C ILE A 111 17.02 -32.12 8.79
N LEU A 112 16.69 -30.88 8.41
CA LEU A 112 15.63 -30.11 9.04
C LEU A 112 14.25 -30.78 8.85
N ARG A 113 13.96 -31.33 7.66
CA ARG A 113 12.72 -32.10 7.43
C ARG A 113 12.65 -33.35 8.30
N ARG A 114 13.77 -34.06 8.47
CA ARG A 114 13.83 -35.28 9.28
C ARG A 114 13.61 -34.98 10.77
N GLU A 115 14.21 -33.91 11.28
CA GLU A 115 14.01 -33.46 12.67
C GLU A 115 12.58 -32.96 12.92
N MET A 116 11.98 -32.23 11.97
CA MET A 116 10.58 -31.80 12.09
C MET A 116 9.61 -32.99 12.06
N LEU A 117 9.87 -34.00 11.23
CA LEU A 117 9.05 -35.22 11.16
C LEU A 117 9.14 -36.04 12.46
N SER A 118 10.32 -36.20 13.05
CA SER A 118 10.46 -36.91 14.33
C SER A 118 9.76 -36.19 15.48
N LEU A 119 9.78 -34.85 15.50
CA LEU A 119 9.06 -34.05 16.50
C LEU A 119 7.53 -34.13 16.36
N MET A 120 7.02 -34.44 15.17
CA MET A 120 5.59 -34.66 14.94
C MET A 120 5.15 -36.09 15.29
N GLU A 121 6.05 -37.08 15.15
CA GLU A 121 5.79 -38.48 15.53
C GLU A 121 5.85 -38.71 17.04
N GLU A 122 6.62 -37.92 17.79
CA GLU A 122 6.72 -38.00 19.27
C GLU A 122 5.57 -37.28 20.02
N GLY A 123 4.70 -36.54 19.31
CA GLY A 123 3.62 -35.74 19.90
C GLY A 123 2.24 -36.40 19.96
N ASP A 124 2.10 -37.63 19.48
CA ASP A 124 0.83 -38.37 19.37
C ASP A 124 0.65 -39.49 20.44
N GLU A 125 1.40 -39.47 21.55
CA GLU A 125 1.18 -40.32 22.74
C GLU A 125 0.50 -39.58 23.92
#